data_AF-A0A7Z0TGD8-F1
#
_entry.id   AF-A0A7Z0TGD8-F1
#
_cell.length_a   1.000
_cell.length_b   1.000
_cell.length_c   1.000
_cell.angle_alpha   90.00
_cell.angle_beta   90.00
_cell.angle_gamma   90.00
#
_symmetry.space_group_name_H-M   'P 1'
#
loop_
_entity.id
_entity.type
_entity.pdbx_description
1 polymer ?
#
loop_
_entity_poly.entity_id
_entity_poly.type
_entity_poly.pdbx_seq_one_letter_code
_entity_poly.pdbx_strand_id
1 'polypeptide(L)'
;MTRFPSSDPVTPVPDEGRLATVGRTLFARLAADPVLRVVALPDGLGVCLVHTVRGGGKIYVAPDETALFVGSAVDFQAGLAAFRDGARTPPEKFGVDRQAAGT
;
A
#
# COMPACT_ATOMS: atom_id res chain seq x y z
N MET A 1 23.51 4.98 -41.25
CA MET A 1 22.16 4.41 -41.05
C MET A 1 22.20 3.50 -39.84
N THR A 2 21.82 3.96 -38.65
CA THR A 2 21.46 3.05 -37.54
C THR A 2 20.40 3.74 -36.69
N ARG A 3 19.21 3.14 -36.69
CA ARG A 3 17.98 3.63 -36.09
C ARG A 3 18.04 3.32 -34.59
N PHE A 4 17.93 4.34 -33.74
CA PHE A 4 17.70 4.14 -32.30
C PHE A 4 16.34 3.45 -32.11
N PRO A 5 16.22 2.44 -31.23
CA PRO A 5 14.91 1.89 -30.92
C PRO A 5 14.06 3.02 -30.34
N SER A 6 12.85 3.18 -30.89
CA SER A 6 11.82 4.07 -30.38
C SER A 6 11.72 3.89 -28.87
N SER A 7 11.95 4.97 -28.13
CA SER A 7 11.40 5.09 -26.80
C SER A 7 9.89 5.16 -26.99
N ASP A 8 9.23 4.00 -27.02
CA ASP A 8 7.82 3.93 -26.65
C ASP A 8 7.70 4.71 -25.32
N PRO A 9 6.70 5.60 -25.17
CA PRO A 9 6.36 6.05 -23.84
C PRO A 9 5.86 4.79 -23.14
N VAL A 10 6.73 4.15 -22.36
CA VAL A 10 6.30 3.18 -21.37
C VAL A 10 5.34 3.96 -20.48
N THR A 11 4.04 3.82 -20.75
CA THR A 11 3.02 4.23 -19.79
C THR A 11 3.49 3.58 -18.50
N PRO A 12 3.81 4.33 -17.44
CA PRO A 12 4.35 3.74 -16.23
C PRO A 12 3.22 2.91 -15.63
N VAL A 13 3.11 1.65 -16.05
CA VAL A 13 2.39 0.64 -15.32
C VAL A 13 3.00 0.69 -13.93
N PRO A 14 2.20 0.98 -12.90
CA PRO A 14 2.74 1.03 -11.55
C PRO A 14 3.47 -0.27 -11.32
N ASP A 15 4.77 -0.22 -11.05
CA ASP A 15 5.57 -1.42 -10.79
C ASP A 15 5.00 -2.07 -9.52
N GLU A 16 4.10 -3.04 -9.70
CA GLU A 16 3.38 -3.69 -8.60
C GLU A 16 4.37 -4.28 -7.60
N GLY A 17 5.51 -4.78 -8.08
CA GLY A 17 6.61 -5.26 -7.25
C GLY A 17 7.25 -4.17 -6.40
N ARG A 18 7.42 -2.95 -6.95
CA ARG A 18 7.93 -1.79 -6.23
C ARG A 18 6.93 -1.36 -5.16
N LEU A 19 5.65 -1.22 -5.52
CA LEU A 19 4.60 -0.82 -4.58
C LEU A 19 4.37 -1.86 -3.47
N ALA A 20 4.44 -3.14 -3.80
CA ALA A 20 4.37 -4.22 -2.83
C ALA A 20 5.56 -4.16 -1.85
N THR A 21 6.75 -3.80 -2.33
CA THR A 21 7.94 -3.61 -1.47
C THR A 21 7.77 -2.44 -0.51
N VAL A 22 7.22 -1.31 -0.99
CA VAL A 22 6.89 -0.14 -0.16
C VAL A 22 5.88 -0.55 0.93
N GLY A 23 4.78 -1.19 0.55
CA GLY A 23 3.76 -1.64 1.50
C GLY A 23 4.28 -2.65 2.52
N ARG A 24 5.14 -3.59 2.11
CA ARG A 24 5.80 -4.54 3.01
C ARG A 24 6.70 -3.84 4.03
N THR A 25 7.44 -2.82 3.58
CA THR A 25 8.31 -2.02 4.46
C THR A 25 7.48 -1.24 5.49
N LEU A 26 6.33 -0.68 5.08
CA LEU A 26 5.41 -0.01 5.99
C LEU A 26 4.81 -0.99 7.02
N PHE A 27 4.42 -2.18 6.58
CA PHE A 27 3.91 -3.21 7.48
C PHE A 27 4.96 -3.77 8.44
N ALA A 28 6.21 -3.89 8.00
CA ALA A 28 7.31 -4.33 8.84
C ALA A 28 7.57 -3.37 10.03
N ARG A 29 7.17 -2.09 9.91
CA ARG A 29 7.18 -1.15 11.04
C ARG A 29 6.07 -1.43 12.06
N LEU A 30 4.98 -2.06 11.64
CA LEU A 30 3.81 -2.37 12.48
C LEU A 30 3.88 -3.77 13.10
N ALA A 31 4.46 -4.76 12.41
CA ALA A 31 4.52 -6.14 12.85
C ALA A 31 5.82 -6.83 12.42
N ALA A 32 6.33 -7.72 13.28
CA ALA A 32 7.64 -8.37 13.11
C ALA A 32 7.66 -9.52 12.08
N ASP A 33 6.51 -10.01 11.63
CA ASP A 33 6.39 -11.01 10.55
C ASP A 33 4.95 -11.00 9.98
N PRO A 34 4.60 -10.00 9.17
CA PRO A 34 3.23 -9.84 8.72
C PRO A 34 2.92 -10.79 7.54
N VAL A 35 1.89 -11.63 7.69
CA VAL A 35 1.38 -12.47 6.60
C VAL A 35 0.53 -11.60 5.66
N LEU A 36 1.17 -11.04 4.64
CA LEU A 36 0.56 -10.07 3.74
C LEU A 36 0.12 -10.71 2.42
N ARG A 37 -1.15 -10.51 2.08
CA ARG A 37 -1.68 -10.78 0.75
C ARG A 37 -1.64 -9.50 -0.08
N VAL A 38 -0.93 -9.52 -1.20
CA VAL A 38 -0.89 -8.40 -2.16
C VAL A 38 -2.04 -8.57 -3.17
N VAL A 39 -2.78 -7.50 -3.40
CA VAL A 39 -3.91 -7.43 -4.32
C VAL A 39 -3.73 -6.20 -5.20
N ALA A 40 -3.57 -6.39 -6.51
CA ALA A 40 -3.54 -5.27 -7.45
C ALA A 40 -4.89 -4.54 -7.45
N LEU A 41 -4.85 -3.20 -7.41
CA LEU A 41 -6.05 -2.38 -7.49
C LEU A 41 -6.45 -2.17 -8.95
N PRO A 42 -7.76 -2.06 -9.25
CA PRO A 42 -8.22 -1.74 -10.59
C PRO A 42 -7.71 -0.36 -11.04
N ASP A 43 -7.67 -0.15 -12.35
CA ASP A 43 -7.31 1.13 -12.99
C ASP A 43 -5.88 1.63 -12.73
N GLY A 44 -4.97 0.74 -12.29
CA GLY A 44 -3.60 1.13 -11.98
C GLY A 44 -3.50 2.06 -10.77
N LEU A 45 -4.52 2.05 -9.90
CA LEU A 45 -4.52 2.83 -8.65
C LEU A 45 -3.43 2.39 -7.66
N GLY A 46 -2.78 1.26 -7.91
CA GLY A 46 -1.66 0.75 -7.13
C GLY A 46 -1.95 -0.64 -6.58
N VAL A 47 -1.49 -0.94 -5.36
CA VAL A 47 -1.63 -2.27 -4.74
C VAL A 47 -2.18 -2.16 -3.32
N CYS A 48 -2.92 -3.17 -2.89
CA CYS A 48 -3.40 -3.33 -1.53
C CYS A 48 -2.72 -4.53 -0.87
N LEU A 49 -2.10 -4.29 0.27
CA LEU A 49 -1.54 -5.32 1.12
C LEU A 49 -2.52 -5.56 2.27
N VAL A 50 -3.05 -6.76 2.36
CA VAL A 50 -3.98 -7.17 3.41
C VAL A 50 -3.25 -8.08 4.38
N HIS A 51 -3.21 -7.71 5.66
CA HIS A 51 -2.66 -8.57 6.68
C HIS A 51 -3.70 -9.62 7.08
N THR A 52 -3.42 -10.90 6.83
CA THR A 52 -4.42 -11.97 6.96
C THR A 52 -4.56 -12.51 8.39
N VAL A 53 -4.17 -11.74 9.40
CA VAL A 53 -4.25 -12.12 10.82
C VAL A 53 -5.24 -11.23 11.57
N ARG A 54 -5.76 -11.71 12.70
CA ARG A 54 -6.72 -10.96 13.52
C ARG A 54 -6.07 -9.70 14.09
N GLY A 55 -6.68 -8.53 13.84
CA GLY A 55 -6.10 -7.22 14.18
C GLY A 55 -5.12 -6.68 13.13
N GLY A 56 -4.80 -7.46 12.09
CA GLY A 56 -4.06 -7.01 10.93
C GLY A 56 -4.91 -6.08 10.08
N GLY A 57 -4.52 -4.82 9.99
CA GLY A 57 -5.14 -3.88 9.05
C GLY A 57 -4.77 -4.20 7.60
N LYS A 58 -5.06 -3.25 6.72
CA LYS A 58 -4.67 -3.32 5.31
C LYS A 58 -4.11 -1.97 4.86
N ILE A 59 -3.11 -2.03 3.99
CA ILE A 59 -2.40 -0.86 3.47
C ILE A 59 -2.64 -0.80 1.96
N TYR A 60 -3.21 0.30 1.48
CA TYR A 60 -3.27 0.63 0.06
C TYR A 60 -2.08 1.50 -0.28
N VAL A 61 -1.36 1.21 -1.36
CA VAL A 61 -0.18 1.95 -1.81
C VAL A 61 -0.44 2.43 -3.21
N ALA A 62 -0.33 3.75 -3.41
CA ALA A 62 -0.51 4.41 -4.70
C ALA A 62 0.79 4.42 -5.51
N PRO A 63 0.72 4.70 -6.82
CA PRO A 63 1.90 4.79 -7.69
C PRO A 63 2.89 5.88 -7.28
N ASP A 64 2.42 6.90 -6.57
CA ASP A 64 3.20 8.00 -6.00
C ASP A 64 3.86 7.63 -4.64
N GLU A 65 3.84 6.35 -4.27
CA GLU A 65 4.38 5.79 -3.01
C GLU A 65 3.64 6.24 -1.75
N THR A 66 2.56 7.00 -1.90
CA THR A 66 1.68 7.33 -0.78
C THR A 66 0.87 6.12 -0.38
N ALA A 67 0.59 5.99 0.92
CA ALA A 67 -0.11 4.82 1.44
C ALA A 67 -1.29 5.22 2.32
N LEU A 68 -2.35 4.41 2.32
CA LEU A 68 -3.46 4.50 3.25
C LEU A 68 -3.51 3.22 4.07
N PHE A 69 -3.29 3.33 5.38
CA PHE A 69 -3.59 2.27 6.32
C PHE A 69 -5.04 2.37 6.75
N VAL A 70 -5.75 1.25 6.73
CA VAL A 70 -7.05 1.12 7.38
C VAL A 70 -7.04 -0.07 8.30
N GLY A 71 -7.61 0.12 9.49
CA GLY A 71 -7.71 -0.93 10.51
C GLY A 71 -8.63 -2.07 10.08
N SER A 72 -8.55 -3.18 10.81
CA SER A 72 -9.31 -4.40 10.48
C SER A 72 -10.83 -4.23 10.49
N ALA A 73 -11.36 -3.17 11.11
CA ALA A 73 -12.79 -2.86 11.14
C ALA A 73 -13.31 -2.26 9.82
N VAL A 74 -12.44 -1.84 8.90
CA VAL A 74 -12.83 -1.20 7.64
C VAL A 74 -12.76 -2.25 6.52
N ASP A 75 -13.87 -2.47 5.81
CA ASP A 75 -13.93 -3.39 4.68
C ASP A 75 -13.05 -2.95 3.50
N PHE A 76 -12.71 -3.90 2.62
CA PHE A 76 -11.86 -3.64 1.45
C PHE A 76 -12.44 -2.55 0.53
N GLN A 77 -13.74 -2.58 0.26
CA GLN A 77 -14.40 -1.62 -0.62
C GLN A 77 -14.43 -0.22 0.00
N ALA A 78 -14.71 -0.11 1.30
CA ALA A 78 -14.71 1.17 2.01
C ALA A 78 -13.30 1.80 2.04
N GLY A 79 -12.27 1.00 2.30
CA GLY A 79 -10.87 1.46 2.25
C GLY A 79 -10.45 1.88 0.85
N LEU A 80 -10.86 1.13 -0.18
CA LEU A 80 -10.59 1.47 -1.57
C LEU A 80 -11.30 2.77 -1.99
N ALA A 81 -12.54 2.97 -1.55
CA ALA A 81 -13.28 4.19 -1.83
C ALA A 81 -12.59 5.41 -1.20
N ALA A 82 -12.20 5.33 0.07
CA ALA A 82 -11.46 6.41 0.74
C ALA A 82 -10.10 6.67 0.05
N PHE A 83 -9.40 5.62 -0.35
CA PHE A 83 -8.16 5.74 -1.10
C PHE A 83 -8.35 6.40 -2.47
N ARG A 84 -9.43 6.08 -3.18
CA ARG A 84 -9.83 6.74 -4.43
C ARG A 84 -10.19 8.20 -4.24
N ASP A 85 -10.80 8.54 -3.10
CA ASP A 85 -11.13 9.90 -2.69
C ASP A 85 -9.90 10.75 -2.32
N GLY A 86 -8.71 10.13 -2.30
CA GLY A 86 -7.45 10.80 -1.99
C GLY A 86 -7.04 10.71 -0.51
N ALA A 87 -7.75 9.93 0.31
CA ALA A 87 -7.34 9.70 1.68
C ALA A 87 -5.98 8.99 1.71
N ARG A 88 -5.04 9.53 2.50
CA ARG A 88 -3.71 8.96 2.73
C ARG A 88 -3.40 8.99 4.21
N THR A 89 -2.59 8.02 4.63
CA THR A 89 -2.03 7.96 5.97
C THR A 89 -0.61 8.52 5.93
N PRO A 90 -0.27 9.50 6.77
CA PRO A 90 1.10 9.98 6.91
C PRO A 90 2.06 8.86 7.36
N PRO A 91 3.29 8.77 6.83
CA PRO A 91 4.25 7.71 7.15
C PRO A 91 4.59 7.61 8.65
N GLU A 92 4.53 8.73 9.37
CA GLU A 92 4.67 8.83 10.83
C GLU A 92 3.62 8.03 11.60
N LYS A 93 2.40 7.87 11.06
CA LYS A 93 1.36 7.03 11.69
C LYS A 93 1.65 5.54 11.59
N PHE A 94 2.55 5.12 10.69
CA PHE A 94 2.96 3.72 10.54
C PHE A 94 4.02 3.28 11.55
N GLY A 95 4.40 4.13 12.50
CA GLY A 95 5.47 3.84 13.47
C GLY A 95 5.29 4.44 14.86
N VAL A 96 4.13 5.00 15.22
CA VAL A 96 3.96 5.70 16.51
C VAL A 96 3.14 4.93 17.56
N ASP A 97 2.29 3.96 17.19
CA ASP A 97 1.43 3.28 18.18
C ASP A 97 1.91 1.87 18.55
N ARG A 98 3.07 1.78 19.22
CA ARG A 98 3.32 0.67 20.15
C ARG A 98 2.89 1.00 21.59
N GLN A 99 2.55 2.24 21.94
CA GLN A 99 2.22 2.58 23.34
C GLN A 99 1.15 3.67 23.50
N ALA A 100 -0.08 3.24 23.76
CA ALA A 100 -1.02 3.92 24.68
C ALA A 100 -2.11 2.95 25.14
N ALA A 101 -1.71 1.78 25.67
CA ALA A 101 -2.59 0.93 26.49
C ALA A 101 -1.73 0.26 27.56
N GLY A 102 -1.50 0.97 28.66
CA GLY A 102 -0.84 0.42 29.83
C GLY A 102 -0.10 1.44 30.69
N THR A 103 -0.83 2.19 31.51
CA THR A 103 -0.45 2.49 32.90
C THR A 103 -1.73 2.73 33.69
#